data_AF-A0A1Q7LWH6-F1
#
_entry.id   AF-A0A1Q7LWH6-F1
#
_cell.length_a   1.000
_cell.length_b   1.000
_cell.length_c   1.000
_cell.angle_alpha   90.00
_cell.angle_beta   90.00
_cell.angle_gamma   90.00
#
_symmetry.space_group_name_H-M   'P 1'
#
loop_
_entity.id
_entity.type
_entity.pdbx_description
1 polymer ?
#
loop_
_entity_poly.entity_id
_entity_poly.type
_entity_poly.pdbx_seq_one_letter_code
_entity_poly.pdbx_strand_id
1 'polypeptide(L)'
;MNRDVSVYGIIADLRREHPTPASTATLDMVVAELGRTRDNLKEAVANLEGKALPAGVKPVLDELVARAREEGVYDLDYGPDPYDKPPPEPLDEATAGIGAMLAISSLVGVALAVAAFVAGFNAIMHSGG
;
A
#
# COMPACT_ATOMS: atom_id res chain seq x y z
N MET A 1 3.83 27.41 5.07
CA MET A 1 4.55 26.95 3.86
C MET A 1 3.97 27.67 2.67
N ASN A 2 4.80 28.40 1.89
CA ASN A 2 4.39 28.90 0.58
C ASN A 2 4.02 27.68 -0.28
N ARG A 3 2.84 27.68 -0.90
CA ARG A 3 2.44 26.58 -1.80
C ARG A 3 3.44 26.40 -2.94
N ASP A 4 4.11 27.48 -3.33
CA ASP A 4 5.08 27.54 -4.41
C ASP A 4 6.39 26.78 -4.11
N VAL A 5 6.73 26.56 -2.83
CA VAL A 5 7.98 25.90 -2.41
C VAL A 5 7.73 24.45 -1.95
N SER A 6 6.74 23.78 -2.55
CA SER A 6 6.38 22.41 -2.20
C SER A 6 6.28 21.53 -3.43
N VAL A 7 6.53 20.22 -3.29
CA VAL A 7 6.40 19.26 -4.40
C VAL A 7 5.02 19.35 -5.06
N TYR A 8 3.96 19.53 -4.26
CA TYR A 8 2.60 19.74 -4.76
C TYR A 8 2.42 21.04 -5.56
N GLY A 9 3.11 22.11 -5.20
CA GLY A 9 3.15 23.36 -5.96
C GLY A 9 3.79 23.16 -7.32
N ILE A 10 4.96 22.51 -7.36
CA ILE A 10 5.69 22.20 -8.59
C ILE A 10 4.83 21.30 -9.51
N ILE A 11 4.14 20.31 -8.95
CA ILE A 11 3.19 19.46 -9.70
C ILE A 11 2.03 20.29 -10.26
N ALA A 12 1.48 21.23 -9.48
CA ALA A 12 0.40 22.09 -9.93
C ALA A 12 0.83 23.00 -11.09
N ASP A 13 2.06 23.51 -11.05
CA ASP A 13 2.61 24.33 -12.13
C ASP A 13 2.88 23.49 -13.38
N LEU A 14 3.46 22.30 -13.24
CA LEU A 14 3.64 21.38 -14.36
C LEU A 14 2.34 20.97 -15.03
N ARG A 15 1.22 20.85 -14.29
CA ARG A 15 -0.10 20.60 -14.89
C ARG A 15 -0.60 21.77 -15.73
N ARG A 16 -0.28 23.00 -15.32
CA ARG A 16 -0.65 24.21 -16.08
C ARG A 16 0.19 24.35 -17.34
N GLU A 17 1.47 24.03 -17.24
CA GLU A 17 2.44 24.12 -18.36
C GLU A 17 2.25 22.98 -19.37
N HIS A 18 1.91 21.78 -18.90
CA HIS A 18 1.71 20.59 -19.72
C HIS A 18 0.27 20.06 -19.60
N PRO A 19 -0.74 20.76 -20.16
CA PRO A 19 -2.16 20.38 -20.04
C PRO A 19 -2.53 19.21 -20.98
N THR A 20 -1.78 18.11 -20.90
CA THR A 20 -2.06 16.88 -21.65
C THR A 20 -2.61 15.80 -20.72
N PRO A 21 -3.46 14.88 -21.23
CA PRO A 21 -3.95 13.75 -20.43
C PRO A 21 -2.82 12.84 -19.92
N ALA A 22 -1.77 12.64 -20.72
CA ALA A 22 -0.63 11.80 -20.37
C ALA A 22 0.20 12.41 -19.23
N SER A 23 0.49 13.72 -19.31
CA SER A 23 1.19 14.45 -18.24
C SER A 23 0.37 14.46 -16.96
N THR A 24 -0.93 14.71 -17.05
CA THR A 24 -1.83 14.72 -15.89
C THR A 24 -1.85 13.37 -15.20
N ALA A 25 -2.02 12.28 -15.95
CA ALA A 25 -2.01 10.92 -15.40
C ALA A 25 -0.68 10.56 -14.73
N THR A 26 0.45 10.99 -15.32
CA THR A 26 1.79 10.77 -14.74
C THR A 26 1.93 11.52 -13.42
N LEU A 27 1.51 12.78 -13.38
CA LEU A 27 1.55 13.60 -12.17
C LEU A 27 0.58 13.09 -11.09
N ASP A 28 -0.57 12.50 -11.48
CA ASP A 28 -1.47 11.79 -10.55
C ASP A 28 -0.80 10.54 -9.96
N MET A 29 -0.07 9.76 -10.78
CA MET A 29 0.70 8.62 -10.29
C MET A 29 1.80 9.05 -9.31
N VAL A 30 2.49 10.17 -9.57
CA VAL A 30 3.47 10.74 -8.63
C VAL A 30 2.79 11.13 -7.32
N VAL A 31 1.66 11.84 -7.35
CA VAL A 31 0.91 12.20 -6.13
C VAL A 31 0.50 10.96 -5.33
N ALA A 32 0.05 9.90 -6.01
CA ALA A 32 -0.30 8.65 -5.35
C ALA A 32 0.91 7.97 -4.68
N GLU A 33 2.09 8.03 -5.30
CA GLU A 33 3.32 7.50 -4.71
C GLU A 33 3.87 8.39 -3.59
N LEU A 34 3.74 9.71 -3.68
CA LEU A 34 4.08 10.63 -2.60
C LEU A 34 3.28 10.31 -1.33
N GLY A 35 1.99 10.00 -1.46
CA GLY A 35 1.18 9.54 -0.33
C GLY A 35 1.68 8.23 0.30
N ARG A 36 2.34 7.34 -0.47
CA ARG A 36 2.93 6.09 0.04
C ARG A 36 4.33 6.27 0.63
N THR A 37 5.06 7.27 0.14
CA THR A 37 6.46 7.55 0.48
C THR A 37 6.60 8.77 1.39
N ARG A 38 5.50 9.17 2.06
CA ARG A 38 5.47 10.28 3.02
C ARG A 38 6.01 11.59 2.44
N ASP A 39 5.54 11.91 1.24
CA ASP A 39 5.95 13.10 0.48
C ASP A 39 7.43 13.13 0.08
N ASN A 40 8.15 11.99 0.17
CA ASN A 40 9.52 11.88 -0.36
C ASN A 40 9.49 11.63 -1.88
N LEU A 41 9.81 12.67 -2.65
CA LEU A 41 9.77 12.60 -4.10
C LEU A 41 10.83 11.66 -4.69
N LYS A 42 12.01 11.55 -4.09
CA LYS A 42 13.06 10.64 -4.53
C LYS A 42 12.60 9.18 -4.47
N GLU A 43 11.98 8.77 -3.37
CA GLU A 43 11.41 7.42 -3.24
C GLU A 43 10.20 7.23 -4.18
N ALA A 44 9.32 8.24 -4.28
CA ALA A 44 8.18 8.17 -5.18
C ALA A 44 8.60 7.95 -6.65
N VAL A 45 9.62 8.67 -7.11
CA VAL A 45 10.17 8.53 -8.47
C VAL A 45 10.84 7.17 -8.65
N ALA A 46 11.64 6.71 -7.68
CA ALA A 46 12.26 5.38 -7.73
C ALA A 46 11.21 4.26 -7.85
N ASN A 47 10.08 4.37 -7.13
CA ASN A 47 8.97 3.43 -7.22
C ASN A 47 8.21 3.48 -8.56
N LEU A 48 8.30 4.61 -9.28
CA LEU A 48 7.69 4.78 -10.60
C LEU A 48 8.57 4.25 -11.74
N GLU A 49 9.88 4.13 -11.56
CA GLU A 49 10.79 3.57 -12.59
C GLU A 49 10.42 2.14 -12.98
N GLY A 50 9.84 1.37 -12.06
CA GLY A 50 9.33 0.01 -12.30
C GLY A 50 7.92 -0.07 -12.89
N LYS A 51 7.23 1.07 -13.10
CA LYS A 51 5.84 1.12 -13.55
C LYS A 51 5.72 1.54 -15.01
N ALA A 52 4.66 1.06 -15.66
CA ALA A 52 4.34 1.47 -17.03
C ALA A 52 3.86 2.93 -17.01
N LEU A 53 4.73 3.85 -17.44
CA LEU A 53 4.39 5.27 -17.61
C LEU A 53 3.73 5.51 -18.97
N PRO A 54 2.80 6.48 -19.08
CA PRO A 54 2.27 6.91 -20.37
C PRO A 54 3.40 7.35 -21.33
N ALA A 55 3.24 7.10 -22.63
CA ALA A 55 4.28 7.42 -23.61
C ALA A 55 4.56 8.93 -23.68
N GLY A 56 5.84 9.31 -23.76
CA GLY A 56 6.26 10.71 -23.95
C GLY A 56 6.27 11.59 -22.70
N VAL A 57 6.02 11.05 -21.51
CA VAL A 57 5.91 11.83 -20.26
C VAL A 57 7.21 11.93 -19.47
N LYS A 58 8.24 11.19 -19.88
CA LYS A 58 9.56 11.21 -19.24
C LYS A 58 10.13 12.64 -19.08
N PRO A 59 10.02 13.56 -20.07
CA PRO A 59 10.48 14.93 -19.90
C PRO A 59 9.78 15.69 -18.76
N VAL A 60 8.48 15.45 -18.55
CA VAL A 60 7.70 16.09 -17.48
C VAL A 60 8.13 15.57 -16.11
N LEU A 61 8.44 14.27 -16.01
CA LEU A 61 8.96 13.68 -14.78
C LEU A 61 10.39 14.17 -14.47
N ASP A 62 11.24 14.26 -15.49
CA ASP A 62 12.60 14.79 -15.38
C ASP A 62 12.58 16.27 -14.94
N GLU A 63 11.63 17.06 -15.47
CA GLU A 63 11.42 18.46 -15.09
C GLU A 63 10.94 18.61 -13.64
N LEU A 64 10.01 17.76 -13.19
CA LEU A 64 9.57 17.71 -11.80
C LEU A 64 10.75 17.46 -10.86
N VAL A 65 11.60 16.48 -11.20
CA VAL A 65 12.79 16.15 -10.41
C VAL A 65 13.79 17.32 -10.38
N ALA A 66 14.01 17.96 -11.52
CA ALA A 66 14.93 19.11 -11.62
C ALA A 66 14.46 20.27 -10.71
N ARG A 67 13.20 20.71 -10.86
CA ARG A 67 12.63 21.80 -10.04
C ARG A 67 12.61 21.44 -8.56
N ALA A 68 12.25 20.19 -8.21
CA ALA A 68 12.24 19.75 -6.82
C ALA A 68 13.64 19.73 -6.18
N ARG A 69 14.70 19.49 -6.96
CA ARG A 69 16.08 19.58 -6.48
C ARG A 69 16.52 21.03 -6.28
N GLU A 70 16.15 21.92 -7.20
CA GLU A 70 16.43 23.36 -7.10
C GLU A 70 15.77 23.97 -5.87
N GLU A 71 14.53 23.60 -5.58
CA GLU A 71 13.76 24.06 -4.41
C GLU A 71 14.13 23.30 -3.11
N GLY A 72 15.04 22.32 -3.17
CA GLY A 72 15.48 21.55 -1.99
C GLY A 72 14.40 20.62 -1.41
N VAL A 73 13.35 20.31 -2.17
CA VAL A 73 12.22 19.47 -1.73
C VAL A 73 12.26 18.03 -2.25
N TYR A 74 13.32 17.66 -2.98
CA TYR A 74 13.45 16.35 -3.64
C TYR A 74 13.59 15.16 -2.67
N ASP A 75 14.34 15.33 -1.59
CA ASP A 75 14.66 14.25 -0.63
C ASP A 75 14.31 14.69 0.81
N LEU A 76 13.11 15.25 0.97
CA LEU A 76 12.62 15.61 2.29
C LEU A 76 12.22 14.33 3.04
N ASP A 77 12.87 14.10 4.17
CA ASP A 77 12.48 13.10 5.15
C ASP A 77 11.78 13.83 6.31
N TYR A 78 10.48 13.58 6.45
CA TYR A 78 9.67 14.13 7.55
C TYR A 78 9.79 13.31 8.85
N GLY A 79 10.61 12.26 8.85
CA GLY A 79 10.86 11.39 9.99
C GLY A 79 9.80 10.29 10.15
N PRO A 80 9.87 9.52 11.25
CA PRO A 80 8.91 8.46 11.52
C PRO A 80 7.51 9.02 11.72
N ASP A 81 6.52 8.40 11.08
CA ASP A 81 5.11 8.77 11.21
C ASP A 81 4.69 8.68 12.69
N PRO A 82 4.23 9.78 13.31
CA PRO A 82 3.76 9.76 14.69
C PRO A 82 2.54 8.85 14.90
N TYR A 83 1.84 8.47 13.83
CA TYR A 83 0.64 7.63 13.83
C TYR A 83 0.87 6.17 13.39
N ASP A 84 2.10 5.78 13.03
CA ASP A 84 2.45 4.39 12.69
C ASP A 84 2.32 3.41 13.87
N LYS A 85 2.22 3.94 15.09
CA LYS A 85 2.02 3.11 16.28
C LYS A 85 0.54 2.75 16.35
N PRO A 86 0.18 1.45 16.31
CA PRO A 86 -1.19 1.05 16.61
C PRO A 86 -1.58 1.66 17.96
N PRO A 87 -2.81 2.18 18.10
CA PRO A 87 -3.29 2.68 19.38
C PRO A 87 -2.99 1.62 20.44
N PRO A 88 -2.34 1.97 21.57
CA PRO A 88 -2.20 1.06 22.70
C PRO A 88 -3.56 0.94 23.39
N GLU A 89 -4.58 0.47 22.66
CA GLU A 89 -5.78 -0.04 23.27
C GLU A 89 -5.50 -1.50 23.62
N PRO A 90 -5.44 -1.86 24.92
CA PRO A 90 -5.48 -3.26 25.27
C PRO A 90 -6.77 -3.83 24.69
N LEU A 91 -6.67 -4.98 24.01
CA LEU A 91 -7.85 -5.79 23.71
C LEU A 91 -8.61 -5.95 25.03
N ASP A 92 -9.84 -5.43 25.09
CA ASP A 92 -10.73 -5.67 26.22
C ASP A 92 -10.72 -7.17 26.52
N GLU A 93 -10.50 -7.56 27.78
CA GLU A 93 -10.29 -8.96 28.19
C GLU A 93 -11.43 -9.88 27.69
N ALA A 94 -12.62 -9.30 27.52
CA ALA A 94 -13.78 -9.95 26.92
C ALA A 94 -13.55 -10.42 25.47
N THR A 95 -12.87 -9.63 24.64
CA THR A 95 -12.61 -9.95 23.22
C THR A 95 -11.57 -11.07 23.08
N ALA A 96 -10.54 -11.07 23.94
CA ALA A 96 -9.57 -12.15 24.00
C ALA A 96 -10.22 -13.49 24.39
N GLY A 97 -11.18 -13.47 25.32
CA GLY A 97 -11.93 -14.66 25.74
C GLY A 97 -12.80 -15.27 24.63
N ILE A 98 -13.44 -14.44 23.81
CA ILE A 98 -14.25 -14.90 22.66
C ILE A 98 -13.36 -15.54 21.59
N GLY A 99 -12.21 -14.93 21.29
CA GLY A 99 -11.24 -15.48 20.33
C GLY A 99 -10.74 -16.87 20.75
N ALA A 100 -10.45 -17.07 22.04
CA ALA A 100 -10.02 -18.35 22.57
C ALA A 100 -11.11 -19.44 22.47
N MET A 101 -12.36 -19.09 22.80
CA MET A 101 -13.49 -20.03 22.71
C MET A 101 -13.78 -20.47 21.26
N LEU A 102 -13.70 -19.55 20.30
CA LEU A 102 -13.85 -19.86 18.87
C LEU A 102 -12.73 -20.76 18.34
N ALA A 103 -11.49 -20.53 18.77
CA ALA A 103 -10.38 -21.40 18.41
C ALA A 103 -10.60 -22.83 18.94
N ILE A 104 -11.02 -22.98 20.19
CA ILE A 104 -11.28 -24.29 20.80
C ILE A 104 -12.45 -25.01 20.11
N SER A 105 -13.54 -24.32 19.81
CA SER A 105 -14.70 -24.94 19.15
C SER A 105 -14.39 -25.39 17.73
N SER A 106 -13.52 -24.67 17.01
CA SER A 106 -13.08 -25.04 15.66
C SER A 106 -12.32 -26.36 15.63
N LEU A 107 -11.51 -26.66 16.65
CA LEU A 107 -10.73 -27.89 16.74
C LEU A 107 -11.62 -29.13 16.85
N VAL A 108 -12.75 -29.03 17.56
CA VAL A 108 -13.71 -30.12 17.68
C VAL A 108 -14.37 -30.41 16.32
N GLY A 109 -14.74 -29.36 15.58
CA GLY A 109 -15.30 -29.50 14.23
C GLY A 109 -14.33 -30.17 13.25
N VAL A 110 -13.06 -29.75 13.27
CA VAL A 110 -12.01 -30.34 12.42
C VAL A 110 -11.77 -31.82 12.77
N ALA A 111 -11.70 -32.16 14.06
CA ALA A 111 -11.50 -33.54 14.50
C ALA A 111 -12.66 -34.47 14.05
N LEU A 112 -13.91 -34.00 14.16
CA LEU A 112 -15.08 -34.75 13.70
C LEU A 112 -15.07 -34.93 12.18
N ALA A 113 -14.71 -33.89 11.42
CA ALA A 113 -14.61 -33.98 9.96
C ALA A 113 -13.55 -34.99 9.51
N VAL A 114 -12.37 -35.00 10.16
CA VAL A 114 -11.30 -35.97 9.89
C VAL A 114 -11.77 -37.39 10.19
N ALA A 115 -12.42 -37.61 11.34
CA ALA A 115 -12.93 -38.93 11.72
C ALA A 115 -13.97 -39.46 10.71
N ALA A 116 -14.91 -38.60 10.28
CA ALA A 116 -15.91 -38.95 9.28
C ALA A 116 -15.29 -39.28 7.92
N PHE A 117 -14.29 -38.51 7.49
CA PHE A 117 -13.55 -38.77 6.25
C PHE A 117 -12.85 -40.13 6.28
N VAL A 118 -12.12 -40.44 7.36
CA VAL A 118 -11.42 -41.73 7.51
C VAL A 118 -12.41 -42.89 7.54
N ALA A 119 -13.51 -42.76 8.28
CA ALA A 119 -14.54 -43.80 8.35
C ALA A 119 -15.19 -44.07 6.98
N GLY A 120 -15.55 -43.01 6.25
CA GLY A 120 -16.12 -43.12 4.90
C GLY A 120 -15.14 -43.73 3.89
N PHE A 121 -13.88 -43.28 3.91
CA PHE A 121 -12.83 -43.83 3.05
C PHE A 121 -12.59 -45.32 3.34
N ASN A 122 -12.52 -45.70 4.62
CA ASN A 122 -12.32 -47.09 5.02
C ASN A 122 -13.48 -48.00 4.61
N ALA A 123 -14.71 -47.50 4.68
CA ALA A 123 -15.90 -48.23 4.25
C ALA A 123 -15.87 -48.51 2.74
N ILE A 124 -15.50 -47.53 1.91
CA ILE A 124 -15.39 -47.70 0.44
C ILE A 124 -14.34 -48.76 0.08
N MET A 125 -13.18 -48.73 0.75
CA MET A 125 -12.09 -49.68 0.48
C MET A 125 -12.41 -51.12 0.90
N HIS A 126 -13.21 -51.30 1.96
CA HIS A 126 -13.56 -52.64 2.47
C HIS A 126 -14.90 -53.19 1.94
N SER A 127 -15.76 -52.35 1.34
CA SER A 127 -17.02 -52.80 0.71
C SER A 127 -16.87 -53.12 -0.80
N GLY A 128 -15.68 -52.96 -1.36
CA GLY A 128 -15.38 -53.19 -2.78
C GLY A 128 -14.68 -54.52 -3.09
N GLY A 129 -14.72 -55.49 -2.17
CA GLY A 129 -14.19 -56.85 -2.34
C GLY A 129 -15.29 -57.89 -2.52
#